data_AF-A0A167WN81-F1
#
_entry.id   AF-A0A167WN81-F1
#
_cell.length_a   1.000
_cell.length_b   1.000
_cell.length_c   1.000
_cell.angle_alpha   90.00
_cell.angle_beta   90.00
_cell.angle_gamma   90.00
#
_symmetry.space_group_name_H-M   'P 1'
#
loop_
_entity.id
_entity.type
_entity.pdbx_description
1 polymer ?
#
loop_
_entity_poly.entity_id
_entity_poly.type
_entity_poly.pdbx_seq_one_letter_code
_entity_poly.pdbx_strand_id
1 'polypeptide(L)'
;MGVRPDESYCAFALPLSVQVLQLTNVSGCYYTAPAYDAVEYELRKFSRARWMTPWHGPPSDAVDDAWEALYNFGVSKIPKSDAAKMLNRTVAIPGDEENYVIALDVFHQLHCLNVIRQALAPDYYPMLRINHDFDHVDHCVNSLRESLMCSVDITPNT
;
A
#
# COMPACT_ATOMS: atom_id res chain seq x y z
N MET A 1 22.56 -14.37 7.29
CA MET A 1 21.29 -15.12 7.16
C MET A 1 21.17 -15.56 5.71
N GLY A 2 21.02 -16.86 5.44
CA GLY A 2 20.97 -17.41 4.08
C GLY A 2 19.54 -17.64 3.61
N VAL A 3 19.26 -17.28 2.36
CA VAL A 3 17.99 -17.51 1.66
C VAL A 3 17.78 -19.01 1.45
N ARG A 4 16.66 -19.57 1.92
CA ARG A 4 16.34 -20.99 1.68
C ARG A 4 15.54 -21.18 0.37
N PRO A 5 15.88 -22.16 -0.48
CA PRO A 5 15.22 -22.34 -1.77
C PRO A 5 13.75 -22.79 -1.69
N ASP A 6 13.27 -23.26 -0.54
CA ASP A 6 11.86 -23.66 -0.32
C ASP A 6 10.96 -22.53 0.20
N GLU A 7 11.47 -21.29 0.23
CA GLU A 7 10.78 -20.15 0.83
C GLU A 7 10.60 -19.02 -0.18
N SER A 8 9.38 -18.51 -0.27
CA SER A 8 9.08 -17.33 -1.07
C SER A 8 9.60 -16.10 -0.33
N TYR A 9 10.54 -15.40 -0.96
CA TYR A 9 11.06 -14.13 -0.48
C TYR A 9 10.77 -13.04 -1.47
N CYS A 10 10.73 -11.82 -0.96
CA CYS A 10 10.54 -10.65 -1.78
C CYS A 10 11.10 -9.42 -1.08
N ALA A 11 11.46 -8.44 -1.90
CA ALA A 11 11.83 -7.12 -1.50
C ALA A 11 10.55 -6.32 -1.15
N PHE A 12 10.25 -6.18 0.14
CA PHE A 12 9.13 -5.36 0.62
C PHE A 12 9.53 -3.90 0.55
N ALA A 13 8.67 -3.06 -0.01
CA ALA A 13 8.83 -1.63 0.13
C ALA A 13 8.61 -1.23 1.59
N LEU A 14 9.63 -0.64 2.21
CA LEU A 14 9.45 0.03 3.49
C LEU A 14 8.60 1.28 3.24
N PRO A 15 7.51 1.48 4.00
CA PRO A 15 6.82 2.74 3.97
C PRO A 15 7.71 3.77 4.66
N LEU A 16 8.52 4.46 3.88
CA LEU A 16 9.15 5.69 4.33
C LEU A 16 8.07 6.77 4.44
N SER A 17 8.30 7.74 5.31
CA SER A 17 7.52 8.98 5.38
C SER A 17 7.76 9.81 4.10
N VAL A 18 7.12 9.39 3.00
CA VAL A 18 7.21 10.02 1.69
C VAL A 18 6.28 11.23 1.67
N GLN A 19 6.74 12.29 2.35
CA GLN A 19 5.98 13.53 2.47
C GLN A 19 6.17 14.44 1.25
N VAL A 20 7.29 14.30 0.53
CA VAL A 20 7.60 15.08 -0.67
C VAL A 20 8.20 14.16 -1.74
N LEU A 21 7.54 14.09 -2.89
CA LEU A 21 8.03 13.39 -4.08
C LEU A 21 8.46 14.41 -5.13
N GLN A 22 9.52 14.08 -5.87
CA GLN A 22 9.93 14.80 -7.07
C GLN A 22 9.82 13.86 -8.27
N LEU A 23 9.06 14.26 -9.28
CA LEU A 23 8.98 13.50 -10.53
C LEU A 23 10.22 13.84 -11.36
N THR A 24 11.25 13.01 -11.28
CA THR A 24 12.49 13.22 -12.02
C THR A 24 12.27 13.00 -13.52
N ASN A 25 12.83 13.90 -14.33
CA ASN A 25 12.81 13.80 -15.79
C ASN A 25 14.07 13.02 -16.19
N VAL A 26 13.94 11.72 -16.49
CA VAL A 26 15.07 10.93 -16.97
C VAL A 26 15.15 11.01 -18.49
N SER A 27 16.19 11.67 -18.99
CA SER A 27 16.53 11.72 -20.41
C SER A 27 17.05 10.34 -20.87
N GLY A 28 16.16 9.46 -21.30
CA GLY A 28 16.46 8.15 -21.88
C GLY A 28 15.21 7.27 -21.96
N CYS A 29 15.21 6.26 -22.84
CA CYS A 29 14.09 5.30 -23.02
C CYS A 29 13.81 4.37 -21.81
N TYR A 30 14.04 4.84 -20.59
CA TYR A 30 13.65 4.17 -19.35
C TYR A 30 12.69 5.09 -18.62
N TYR A 31 11.38 4.87 -18.82
CA TYR A 31 10.36 5.48 -17.98
C TYR A 31 10.45 4.84 -16.59
N THR A 32 11.30 5.39 -15.72
CA THR A 32 11.29 5.04 -14.30
C THR A 32 10.04 5.63 -13.66
N ALA A 33 9.37 4.87 -12.82
CA ALA A 33 8.17 5.36 -12.15
C ALA A 33 8.54 6.57 -11.26
N PRO A 34 7.68 7.58 -11.13
CA PRO A 34 8.11 8.88 -10.62
C PRO A 34 8.52 8.95 -9.14
N ALA A 35 8.20 7.91 -8.36
CA ALA A 35 8.59 7.78 -6.96
C ALA A 35 9.64 6.68 -6.72
N TYR A 36 10.36 6.26 -7.76
CA TYR A 36 11.31 5.15 -7.69
C TYR A 36 12.37 5.33 -6.60
N ASP A 37 12.94 6.54 -6.50
CA ASP A 37 13.98 6.87 -5.52
C ASP A 37 13.47 6.91 -4.07
N ALA A 38 12.14 6.90 -3.87
CA ALA A 38 11.53 6.89 -2.54
C ALA A 38 11.26 5.47 -2.02
N VAL A 39 11.53 4.43 -2.81
CA VAL A 39 11.28 3.03 -2.43
C VAL A 39 12.55 2.39 -1.88
N GLU A 40 12.48 1.96 -0.63
CA GLU A 40 13.50 1.09 -0.04
C GLU A 40 12.98 -0.34 0.06
N TYR A 41 13.83 -1.30 -0.29
CA TYR A 41 13.47 -2.70 -0.30
C TYR A 41 14.18 -3.48 0.80
N GLU A 42 13.43 -4.30 1.53
CA GLU A 42 14.00 -5.27 2.46
C GLU A 42 13.57 -6.70 2.13
N LEU A 43 14.49 -7.65 2.28
CA LEU A 43 14.18 -9.05 2.04
C LEU A 43 13.30 -9.58 3.17
N ARG A 44 12.05 -9.93 2.86
CA ARG A 44 11.19 -10.67 3.79
C ARG A 44 10.74 -11.99 3.22
N LYS A 45 10.48 -12.91 4.13
CA LYS A 45 9.89 -14.21 3.85
C LYS A 45 8.37 -14.11 3.95
N PHE A 46 7.66 -14.64 2.96
CA PHE A 46 6.20 -14.72 2.98
C PHE A 46 5.67 -15.60 4.13
N SER A 47 4.54 -15.20 4.66
CA SER A 47 3.82 -15.93 5.69
C SER A 47 3.22 -17.21 5.09
N ARG A 48 3.35 -18.34 5.80
CA ARG A 48 2.65 -19.58 5.40
C ARG A 48 1.19 -19.51 5.90
N ALA A 49 0.29 -20.30 5.30
CA ALA A 49 -1.14 -20.28 5.60
C ALA A 49 -1.56 -20.47 7.07
N ARG A 50 -0.67 -21.01 7.91
CA ARG A 50 -0.94 -21.20 9.36
C ARG A 50 -0.13 -20.25 10.25
N TRP A 51 0.52 -19.25 9.67
CA TRP A 51 1.36 -18.31 10.40
C TRP A 51 0.56 -17.05 10.70
N MET A 52 0.26 -16.87 12.00
CA MET A 52 -0.39 -15.65 12.47
C MET A 52 0.58 -14.48 12.34
N THR A 53 0.09 -13.41 11.72
CA THR A 53 0.74 -12.11 11.64
C THR A 53 -0.14 -11.07 12.33
N PRO A 54 0.35 -9.86 12.62
CA PRO A 54 -0.48 -8.80 13.22
C PRO A 54 -1.73 -8.41 12.39
N TRP A 55 -1.77 -8.79 11.10
CA TRP A 55 -2.87 -8.48 10.19
C TRP A 55 -3.96 -9.57 10.12
N HIS A 56 -3.81 -10.66 10.87
CA HIS A 56 -4.75 -11.77 10.93
C HIS A 56 -5.63 -11.74 12.18
N GLY A 57 -6.73 -12.48 12.13
CA GLY A 57 -7.59 -12.78 13.26
C GLY A 57 -8.92 -12.01 13.22
N PRO A 58 -9.84 -12.33 14.15
CA PRO A 58 -11.13 -11.66 14.25
C PRO A 58 -10.99 -10.13 14.37
N PRO A 59 -12.02 -9.36 13.96
CA PRO A 59 -12.03 -7.90 14.11
C PRO A 59 -11.64 -7.47 15.53
N SER A 60 -10.65 -6.58 15.63
CA SER A 60 -10.17 -6.00 16.87
C SER A 60 -9.35 -4.75 16.59
N ASP A 61 -9.29 -3.84 17.56
CA ASP A 61 -8.51 -2.59 17.46
C ASP A 61 -7.06 -2.87 17.06
N ALA A 62 -6.45 -3.92 17.58
CA ALA A 62 -5.06 -4.28 17.26
C ALA A 62 -4.86 -4.67 15.78
N VAL A 63 -5.83 -5.39 15.19
CA VAL A 63 -5.78 -5.74 13.77
C VAL A 63 -6.05 -4.50 12.93
N ASP A 64 -7.02 -3.68 13.31
CA ASP A 64 -7.36 -2.45 12.59
C ASP A 64 -6.19 -1.46 12.60
N ASP A 65 -5.54 -1.25 13.75
CA ASP A 65 -4.33 -0.43 13.89
C ASP A 65 -3.18 -0.95 13.02
N ALA A 66 -2.98 -2.28 12.99
CA ALA A 66 -1.94 -2.89 12.16
C ALA A 66 -2.20 -2.65 10.66
N TRP A 67 -3.46 -2.69 10.22
CA TRP A 67 -3.84 -2.42 8.83
C TRP A 67 -3.74 -0.93 8.48
N GLU A 68 -4.24 -0.03 9.33
CA GLU A 68 -4.16 1.42 9.13
C GLU A 68 -2.70 1.89 9.00
N ALA A 69 -1.80 1.31 9.82
CA ALA A 69 -0.38 1.60 9.76
C ALA A 69 0.30 1.25 8.41
N LEU A 70 -0.37 0.53 7.50
CA LEU A 70 0.18 0.18 6.18
C LEU A 70 -0.02 1.26 5.12
N TYR A 71 -0.94 2.21 5.32
CA TYR A 71 -1.26 3.22 4.31
C TYR A 71 -1.49 4.61 4.89
N ASN A 72 -1.66 4.74 6.21
CA ASN A 72 -1.91 6.02 6.86
C ASN A 72 -0.62 6.81 7.13
N PHE A 73 0.06 7.24 6.06
CA PHE A 73 1.28 8.06 6.12
C PHE A 73 1.04 9.55 5.89
N GLY A 74 -0.23 9.97 5.87
CA GLY A 74 -0.65 11.33 5.59
C GLY A 74 -0.70 11.66 4.10
N VAL A 75 -0.76 12.96 3.79
CA VAL A 75 -0.88 13.46 2.43
C VAL A 75 0.52 13.57 1.80
N SER A 76 0.78 12.78 0.74
CA SER A 76 1.96 13.00 -0.09
C SER A 76 1.73 14.23 -0.98
N LYS A 77 2.79 15.02 -1.20
CA LYS A 77 2.71 16.19 -2.08
C LYS A 77 3.83 16.24 -3.10
N ILE A 78 3.51 16.84 -4.25
CA ILE A 78 4.46 17.13 -5.32
C ILE A 78 4.43 18.63 -5.67
N PRO A 79 5.54 19.20 -6.17
CA PRO A 79 5.54 20.56 -6.67
C PRO A 79 4.57 20.76 -7.84
N LYS A 80 4.02 21.95 -7.97
CA LYS A 80 3.17 22.37 -9.10
C LYS A 80 3.78 22.06 -10.48
N SER A 81 5.09 22.22 -10.62
CA SER A 81 5.81 21.92 -11.87
C SER A 81 5.74 20.45 -12.26
N ASP A 82 5.61 19.56 -11.27
CA ASP A 82 5.51 18.12 -11.47
C ASP A 82 4.06 17.70 -11.67
N ALA A 83 3.13 18.27 -10.91
CA ALA A 83 1.69 18.09 -11.14
C ALA A 83 1.28 18.48 -12.57
N ALA A 84 1.90 19.52 -13.15
CA ALA A 84 1.66 19.94 -14.53
C ALA A 84 2.10 18.92 -15.59
N LYS A 85 2.95 17.94 -15.24
CA LYS A 85 3.42 16.87 -16.14
C LYS A 85 2.51 15.64 -16.08
N MET A 86 1.60 15.55 -15.11
CA MET A 86 0.71 14.40 -14.96
C MET A 86 -0.37 14.40 -16.04
N LEU A 87 -0.70 13.21 -16.55
CA LEU A 87 -1.83 13.04 -17.48
C LEU A 87 -3.16 13.31 -16.78
N ASN A 88 -3.33 12.77 -15.58
CA ASN A 88 -4.48 13.03 -14.72
C ASN A 88 -4.17 14.22 -13.81
N ARG A 89 -5.10 15.17 -13.75
CA ARG A 89 -4.93 16.37 -12.93
C ARG A 89 -5.13 16.04 -11.46
N THR A 90 -4.30 16.65 -10.63
CA THR A 90 -4.47 16.67 -9.18
C THR A 90 -4.84 18.06 -8.65
N VAL A 91 -5.18 18.14 -7.37
CA VAL A 91 -5.64 19.34 -6.66
C VAL A 91 -4.49 20.01 -5.89
N ALA A 92 -4.47 21.33 -5.92
CA ALA A 92 -3.57 22.12 -5.09
C ALA A 92 -3.98 22.00 -3.62
N ILE A 93 -3.01 22.03 -2.71
CA ILE A 93 -3.27 22.04 -1.27
C ILE A 93 -3.85 23.42 -0.89
N PRO A 94 -5.02 23.48 -0.22
CA PRO A 94 -5.57 24.76 0.24
C PRO A 94 -4.58 25.50 1.15
N GLY A 95 -4.15 26.71 0.76
CA GLY A 95 -3.16 27.50 1.49
C GLY A 95 -1.69 27.16 1.20
N ASP A 96 -1.42 26.23 0.27
CA ASP A 96 -0.09 25.90 -0.27
C ASP A 96 -0.21 25.60 -1.78
N GLU A 97 -0.52 26.62 -2.58
CA GLU A 97 -0.84 26.49 -4.02
C GLU A 97 0.36 26.10 -4.89
N GLU A 98 1.56 26.06 -4.32
CA GLU A 98 2.78 25.57 -4.97
C GLU A 98 2.95 24.04 -4.82
N ASN A 99 2.13 23.41 -3.98
CA ASN A 99 2.14 21.97 -3.76
C ASN A 99 0.77 21.35 -4.05
N TYR A 100 0.81 20.17 -4.65
CA TYR A 100 -0.36 19.42 -5.06
C TYR A 100 -0.38 18.06 -4.38
N VAL A 101 -1.57 17.63 -3.98
CA VAL A 101 -1.78 16.36 -3.30
C VAL A 101 -1.58 15.20 -4.26
N ILE A 102 -0.98 14.11 -3.82
CA ILE A 102 -1.05 12.82 -4.50
C ILE A 102 -1.14 11.71 -3.45
N ALA A 103 -1.54 10.52 -3.89
CA ALA A 103 -1.32 9.27 -3.19
C ALA A 103 -0.53 8.32 -4.11
N LEU A 104 0.32 7.47 -3.55
CA LEU A 104 0.86 6.35 -4.32
C LEU A 104 -0.19 5.25 -4.39
N ASP A 105 -0.35 4.62 -5.56
CA ASP A 105 -1.43 3.66 -5.80
C ASP A 105 -1.37 2.46 -4.83
N VAL A 106 -0.18 2.03 -4.40
CA VAL A 106 -0.01 1.00 -3.36
C VAL A 106 -0.80 1.31 -2.07
N PHE A 107 -0.87 2.57 -1.63
CA PHE A 107 -1.61 2.94 -0.42
C PHE A 107 -3.11 2.81 -0.64
N HIS A 108 -3.59 3.16 -1.84
CA HIS A 108 -4.99 2.97 -2.22
C HIS A 108 -5.35 1.48 -2.35
N GLN A 109 -4.45 0.67 -2.91
CA GLN A 109 -4.62 -0.79 -3.00
C GLN A 109 -4.71 -1.43 -1.60
N LEU A 110 -3.83 -1.04 -0.68
CA LEU A 110 -3.84 -1.53 0.71
C LEU A 110 -5.08 -1.06 1.48
N HIS A 111 -5.49 0.20 1.31
CA HIS A 111 -6.75 0.72 1.86
C HIS A 111 -7.96 -0.07 1.35
N CYS A 112 -8.09 -0.24 0.03
CA CYS A 112 -9.18 -1.02 -0.57
C CYS A 112 -9.19 -2.47 -0.07
N LEU A 113 -8.02 -3.10 0.04
CA LEU A 113 -7.92 -4.46 0.58
C LEU A 113 -8.37 -4.53 2.05
N ASN A 114 -8.07 -3.51 2.86
CA ASN A 114 -8.58 -3.41 4.23
C ASN A 114 -10.11 -3.23 4.27
N VAL A 115 -10.67 -2.39 3.39
CA VAL A 115 -12.14 -2.24 3.27
C VAL A 115 -12.79 -3.58 2.90
N ILE A 116 -12.19 -4.35 1.98
CA ILE A 116 -12.66 -5.69 1.63
C ILE A 116 -12.57 -6.62 2.84
N ARG A 117 -11.46 -6.62 3.58
CA ARG A 117 -11.30 -7.42 4.82
C ARG A 117 -12.43 -7.12 5.82
N GLN A 118 -12.72 -5.85 6.06
CA GLN A 118 -13.80 -5.44 6.95
C GLN A 118 -15.17 -5.91 6.43
N ALA A 119 -15.44 -5.78 5.13
CA ALA A 119 -16.67 -6.26 4.50
C ALA A 119 -16.94 -7.76 4.74
N LEU A 120 -15.87 -8.56 4.84
CA LEU A 120 -15.93 -10.01 5.04
C LEU A 120 -16.25 -10.44 6.48
N ALA A 121 -16.33 -9.50 7.43
CA ALA A 121 -16.74 -9.75 8.82
C ALA A 121 -18.11 -9.11 9.13
N PRO A 122 -19.20 -9.58 8.50
CA PRO A 122 -20.43 -8.83 8.46
C PRO A 122 -21.25 -8.82 9.75
N ASP A 123 -20.97 -9.70 10.70
CA ASP A 123 -21.58 -9.62 12.04
C ASP A 123 -21.05 -8.43 12.84
N TYR A 124 -19.84 -7.97 12.50
CA TYR A 124 -19.23 -6.76 13.02
C TYR A 124 -19.50 -5.54 12.11
N TYR A 125 -19.65 -5.78 10.79
CA TYR A 125 -19.96 -4.77 9.76
C TYR A 125 -21.27 -5.08 9.03
N PRO A 126 -22.44 -4.81 9.64
CA PRO A 126 -23.75 -5.31 9.19
C PRO A 126 -24.20 -4.88 7.78
N MET A 127 -23.51 -3.95 7.14
CA MET A 127 -23.84 -3.48 5.79
C MET A 127 -23.35 -4.39 4.65
N LEU A 128 -22.51 -5.42 4.89
CA LEU A 128 -21.72 -6.06 3.81
C LEU A 128 -21.69 -7.61 3.82
N ARG A 129 -22.77 -8.30 4.23
CA ARG A 129 -22.86 -9.78 4.40
C ARG A 129 -22.36 -10.67 3.24
N ILE A 130 -21.32 -11.49 3.49
CA ILE A 130 -20.86 -12.63 2.67
C ILE A 130 -20.59 -13.87 3.56
N ASN A 131 -20.96 -15.08 3.12
CA ASN A 131 -20.89 -16.37 3.85
C ASN A 131 -19.75 -17.27 3.35
N HIS A 132 -18.54 -17.18 3.93
CA HIS A 132 -17.41 -18.10 3.68
C HIS A 132 -16.62 -18.39 4.97
N ASP A 133 -15.79 -19.44 4.95
CA ASP A 133 -14.90 -19.84 6.05
C ASP A 133 -13.86 -18.75 6.37
N PHE A 134 -13.95 -18.16 7.56
CA PHE A 134 -13.22 -16.95 7.96
C PHE A 134 -11.70 -17.13 7.86
N ASP A 135 -11.18 -18.25 8.35
CA ASP A 135 -9.72 -18.49 8.42
C ASP A 135 -9.09 -18.54 7.03
N HIS A 136 -9.79 -19.13 6.05
CA HIS A 136 -9.30 -19.19 4.67
C HIS A 136 -9.28 -17.80 4.03
N VAL A 137 -10.34 -17.04 4.23
CA VAL A 137 -10.50 -15.69 3.69
C VAL A 137 -9.47 -14.73 4.30
N ASP A 138 -9.28 -14.78 5.62
CA ASP A 138 -8.30 -13.95 6.35
C ASP A 138 -6.87 -14.21 5.87
N HIS A 139 -6.50 -15.49 5.72
CA HIS A 139 -5.22 -15.86 5.12
C HIS A 139 -5.06 -15.33 3.68
N CYS A 140 -6.09 -15.47 2.84
CA CYS A 140 -6.07 -14.95 1.47
C CYS A 140 -5.84 -13.43 1.44
N VAL A 141 -6.52 -12.69 2.32
CA VAL A 141 -6.36 -11.24 2.46
C VAL A 141 -4.91 -10.89 2.85
N ASN A 142 -4.32 -11.56 3.85
CA ASN A 142 -2.92 -11.30 4.20
C ASN A 142 -1.95 -11.69 3.08
N SER A 143 -2.20 -12.77 2.34
CA SER A 143 -1.37 -13.17 1.19
C SER A 143 -1.37 -12.09 0.09
N LEU A 144 -2.55 -11.52 -0.20
CA LEU A 144 -2.67 -10.39 -1.13
C LEU A 144 -1.94 -9.15 -0.61
N ARG A 145 -2.05 -8.83 0.70
CA ARG A 145 -1.31 -7.73 1.32
C ARG A 145 0.20 -7.90 1.14
N GLU A 146 0.73 -9.09 1.42
CA GLU A 146 2.16 -9.39 1.20
C GLU A 146 2.55 -9.22 -0.26
N SER A 147 1.71 -9.66 -1.19
CA SER A 147 1.94 -9.46 -2.63
C SER A 147 1.96 -7.99 -3.03
N LEU A 148 1.04 -7.17 -2.50
CA LEU A 148 0.98 -5.73 -2.78
C LEU A 148 2.21 -5.00 -2.25
N MET A 149 2.65 -5.30 -1.03
CA MET A 149 3.88 -4.72 -0.46
C MET A 149 5.16 -5.18 -1.16
N CYS A 150 5.06 -6.27 -1.90
CA CYS A 150 6.14 -6.85 -2.69
C CYS A 150 6.27 -6.28 -4.09
N SER A 151 5.15 -5.92 -4.69
CA SER A 151 5.05 -5.42 -6.05
C SER A 151 4.36 -4.06 -6.00
N VAL A 152 4.96 -3.14 -5.23
CA VAL A 152 4.37 -1.84 -4.97
C VAL A 152 4.16 -1.06 -6.26
N ASP A 153 2.93 -0.62 -6.49
CA ASP A 153 2.63 0.37 -7.53
C ASP A 153 2.88 1.77 -6.98
N ILE A 154 3.91 2.42 -7.52
CA ILE A 154 4.35 3.75 -7.11
C ILE A 154 3.93 4.83 -8.12
N THR A 155 2.89 4.53 -8.92
CA THR A 155 2.24 5.51 -9.77
C THR A 155 1.51 6.54 -8.89
N PRO A 156 1.71 7.85 -9.12
CA PRO A 156 0.90 8.87 -8.48
C PRO A 156 -0.57 8.79 -8.92
N ASN A 157 -1.45 8.60 -7.96
CA ASN A 157 -2.91 8.62 -8.07
C ASN A 157 -3.49 9.79 -7.24
N THR A 158 -4.74 10.17 -7.49
CA THR A 158 -5.45 11.30 -6.87
C THR A 158 -6.71 10.86 -6.16
#